data_AF-A0A2E3Y8R7-F1
#
_entry.id   AF-A0A2E3Y8R7-F1
#
_cell.length_a   1.000
_cell.length_b   1.000
_cell.length_c   1.000
_cell.angle_alpha   90.00
_cell.angle_beta   90.00
_cell.angle_gamma   90.00
#
_symmetry.space_group_name_H-M   'P 1'
#
loop_
_entity.id
_entity.type
_entity.pdbx_description
1 polymer ?
#
loop_
_entity_poly.entity_id
_entity_poly.type
_entity_poly.pdbx_seq_one_letter_code
_entity_poly.pdbx_strand_id
1 'polypeptide(L)'
;MGGMATPVRGLAMLALLTVAGVVLFHPSFDAPFQFDDHHSIRENPNLRDLGRVPSFLADATAFSGESDRAMYRPLLLASYAVGWAISGEAQWAASLHLVNVLLHVAVSWLVWALVQYGVERSGNSTFAVLAGVGFLLHPVASETALYISARSESMSTLFMLASLLAWRRAQRPGSLLLFVLALGCKSTAIVTPVLLWGVDRILPTSSVRGESGLRPWGPFGVAV
;
A
#
# COMPACT_ATOMS: atom_id res chain seq x y z
N MET A 1 -1.91 -35.69 5.18
CA MET A 1 -1.28 -35.16 3.94
C MET A 1 -1.84 -33.77 3.55
N GLY A 2 -2.09 -32.85 4.50
CA GLY A 2 -2.80 -31.59 4.23
C GLY A 2 -1.97 -30.30 4.25
N GLY A 3 -0.66 -30.35 4.57
CA GLY A 3 0.13 -29.14 4.89
C GLY A 3 0.74 -28.37 3.72
N MET A 4 0.73 -28.91 2.49
CA MET A 4 1.44 -28.31 1.35
C MET A 4 0.56 -27.45 0.43
N ALA A 5 -0.77 -27.51 0.55
CA ALA A 5 -1.68 -26.85 -0.40
C ALA A 5 -1.89 -25.34 -0.13
N THR A 6 -1.64 -24.88 1.09
CA THR A 6 -1.90 -23.49 1.55
C THR A 6 -0.82 -22.47 1.14
N PRO A 7 0.50 -22.75 1.24
CA PRO A 7 1.52 -21.82 0.75
C PRO A 7 1.47 -21.64 -0.76
N VAL A 8 1.24 -22.73 -1.49
CA VAL A 8 1.11 -22.69 -2.96
C VAL A 8 -0.03 -21.76 -3.39
N ARG A 9 -1.16 -21.74 -2.66
CA ARG A 9 -2.29 -20.85 -2.95
C ARG A 9 -1.97 -19.38 -2.72
N GLY A 10 -1.28 -19.04 -1.64
CA GLY A 10 -0.87 -17.65 -1.40
C GLY A 10 0.13 -17.15 -2.46
N LEU A 11 1.04 -18.01 -2.91
CA LEU A 11 2.02 -17.66 -3.93
C LEU A 11 1.37 -17.52 -5.29
N ALA A 12 0.45 -18.43 -5.62
CA ALA A 12 -0.36 -18.34 -6.82
C ALA A 12 -1.19 -17.06 -6.84
N MET A 13 -1.77 -16.65 -5.71
CA MET A 13 -2.53 -15.40 -5.61
C MET A 13 -1.62 -14.17 -5.78
N LEU A 14 -0.45 -14.16 -5.14
CA LEU A 14 0.53 -13.10 -5.30
C LEU A 14 0.99 -12.98 -6.76
N ALA A 15 1.34 -14.10 -7.39
CA ALA A 15 1.72 -14.15 -8.79
C ALA A 15 0.58 -13.70 -9.70
N LEU A 16 -0.65 -14.18 -9.46
CA LEU A 16 -1.84 -13.81 -10.22
C LEU A 16 -2.10 -12.30 -10.18
N LEU A 17 -2.15 -11.69 -8.97
CA LEU A 17 -2.39 -10.25 -8.85
C LEU A 17 -1.25 -9.43 -9.47
N THR A 18 -0.01 -9.89 -9.31
CA THR A 18 1.16 -9.19 -9.88
C THR A 18 1.12 -9.23 -11.40
N VAL A 19 0.95 -10.41 -12.00
CA VAL A 19 0.88 -10.55 -13.45
C VAL A 19 -0.32 -9.79 -14.01
N ALA A 20 -1.51 -9.97 -13.41
CA ALA A 20 -2.72 -9.28 -13.86
C ALA A 20 -2.59 -7.76 -13.75
N GLY A 21 -2.06 -7.25 -12.63
CA GLY A 21 -1.87 -5.82 -12.43
C GLY A 21 -0.87 -5.23 -13.42
N VAL A 22 0.30 -5.85 -13.58
CA VAL A 22 1.29 -5.37 -14.55
C VAL A 22 0.73 -5.41 -15.97
N VAL A 23 0.08 -6.49 -16.39
CA VAL A 23 -0.49 -6.59 -17.74
C VAL A 23 -1.58 -5.55 -17.97
N LEU A 24 -2.49 -5.34 -17.00
CA LEU A 24 -3.60 -4.41 -17.14
C LEU A 24 -3.14 -2.96 -17.19
N PHE A 25 -2.16 -2.60 -16.35
CA PHE A 25 -1.71 -1.22 -16.17
C PHE A 25 -0.43 -0.87 -16.92
N HIS A 26 0.19 -1.79 -17.67
CA HIS A 26 1.38 -1.50 -18.48
C HIS A 26 1.23 -0.29 -19.42
N PRO A 27 0.05 0.04 -20.00
CA PRO A 27 -0.05 1.21 -20.88
C PRO A 27 0.20 2.52 -20.13
N SER A 28 0.07 2.55 -18.81
CA SER A 28 0.39 3.72 -17.99
C SER A 28 1.87 4.08 -18.00
N PHE A 29 2.78 3.16 -18.36
CA PHE A 29 4.21 3.43 -18.32
C PHE A 29 4.64 4.46 -19.37
N ASP A 30 3.85 4.63 -20.42
CA ASP A 30 4.04 5.64 -21.47
C ASP A 30 3.15 6.88 -21.25
N ALA A 31 2.39 6.95 -20.14
CA ALA A 31 1.51 8.06 -19.86
C ALA A 31 2.29 9.32 -19.39
N PRO A 32 1.83 10.53 -19.78
CA PRO A 32 2.43 11.77 -19.31
C PRO A 32 1.98 12.09 -17.88
N PHE A 33 2.74 12.99 -17.23
CA PHE A 33 2.31 13.67 -16.00
C PHE A 33 0.98 14.41 -16.23
N GLN A 34 0.08 14.37 -15.25
CA GLN A 34 -1.25 14.95 -15.32
C GLN A 34 -1.62 15.70 -14.04
N PHE A 35 -2.46 16.73 -14.13
CA PHE A 35 -3.05 17.41 -12.98
C PHE A 35 -2.02 17.83 -11.92
N ASP A 36 -2.15 17.34 -10.68
CA ASP A 36 -1.27 17.70 -9.55
C ASP A 36 0.16 17.19 -9.74
N ASP A 37 0.40 16.25 -10.67
CA ASP A 37 1.74 15.74 -10.96
C ASP A 37 2.68 16.86 -11.41
N HIS A 38 2.14 17.89 -12.07
CA HIS A 38 2.94 19.04 -12.53
C HIS A 38 3.59 19.74 -11.34
N HIS A 39 2.79 20.37 -10.49
CA HIS A 39 3.32 21.19 -9.41
C HIS A 39 3.92 20.37 -8.26
N SER A 40 3.47 19.13 -8.03
CA SER A 40 3.92 18.31 -6.89
C SER A 40 5.10 17.40 -7.21
N ILE A 41 5.31 17.06 -8.50
CA ILE A 41 6.33 16.12 -8.95
C ILE A 41 7.25 16.78 -9.99
N ARG A 42 6.72 17.05 -11.19
CA ARG A 42 7.50 17.49 -12.36
C ARG A 42 8.24 18.80 -12.10
N GLU A 43 7.56 19.77 -11.51
CA GLU A 43 8.05 21.14 -11.31
C GLU A 43 8.51 21.38 -9.87
N ASN A 44 8.55 20.34 -9.05
CA ASN A 44 8.99 20.44 -7.66
C ASN A 44 10.52 20.26 -7.55
N PRO A 45 11.29 21.33 -7.27
CA PRO A 45 12.74 21.25 -7.14
C PRO A 45 13.18 20.48 -5.90
N ASN A 46 12.32 20.35 -4.88
CA ASN A 46 12.65 19.68 -3.63
C ASN A 46 12.93 18.19 -3.80
N LEU A 47 12.41 17.58 -4.86
CA LEU A 47 12.56 16.15 -5.15
C LEU A 47 13.91 15.79 -5.80
N ARG A 48 14.67 16.80 -6.23
CA ARG A 48 15.87 16.60 -7.05
C ARG A 48 17.14 16.30 -6.25
N ASP A 49 17.07 16.43 -4.93
CA ASP A 49 18.19 16.24 -4.00
C ASP A 49 17.74 15.41 -2.78
N LEU A 50 18.36 14.24 -2.60
CA LEU A 50 18.10 13.39 -1.43
C LEU A 50 18.50 14.05 -0.11
N GLY A 51 19.42 15.01 -0.12
CA GLY A 51 19.79 15.80 1.05
C GLY A 51 18.63 16.61 1.63
N ARG A 52 17.56 16.84 0.85
CA ARG A 52 16.34 17.53 1.30
C ARG A 52 15.33 16.62 2.00
N VAL A 53 15.48 15.28 1.96
CA VAL A 53 14.51 14.37 2.59
C VAL A 53 14.22 14.69 4.08
N PRO A 54 15.22 15.05 4.92
CA PRO A 54 14.94 15.46 6.29
C PRO A 54 14.02 16.70 6.40
N SER A 55 14.06 17.63 5.44
CA SER A 55 13.24 18.84 5.49
C SER A 55 11.77 18.55 5.24
N PHE A 56 11.42 17.45 4.54
CA PHE A 56 10.03 17.08 4.28
C PHE A 56 9.22 16.83 5.56
N LEU A 57 9.90 16.46 6.66
CA LEU A 57 9.27 16.26 7.97
C LEU A 57 8.93 17.57 8.69
N ALA A 58 9.56 18.69 8.29
CA ALA A 58 9.46 19.98 8.97
C ALA A 58 8.80 21.07 8.11
N ASP A 59 8.84 20.95 6.78
CA ASP A 59 8.37 21.96 5.85
C ASP A 59 7.29 21.40 4.90
N ALA A 60 6.05 21.80 5.15
CA ALA A 60 4.91 21.40 4.32
C ALA A 60 4.89 22.09 2.94
N THR A 61 5.63 23.20 2.76
CA THR A 61 5.73 23.90 1.46
C THR A 61 6.56 23.09 0.45
N ALA A 62 7.39 22.16 0.93
CA ALA A 62 8.18 21.26 0.09
C ALA A 62 7.32 20.33 -0.81
N PHE A 63 6.02 20.23 -0.54
CA PHE A 63 5.09 19.41 -1.32
C PHE A 63 5.00 19.83 -2.79
N SER A 64 5.22 21.10 -3.09
CA SER A 64 5.06 21.64 -4.43
C SER A 64 6.13 22.65 -4.80
N GLY A 65 6.35 22.83 -6.11
CA GLY A 65 7.02 24.00 -6.66
C GLY A 65 6.24 25.32 -6.46
N GLU A 66 4.95 25.24 -6.14
CA GLU A 66 4.06 26.36 -5.80
C GLU A 66 3.85 26.40 -4.27
N SER A 67 4.39 27.42 -3.59
CA SER A 67 4.44 27.48 -2.12
C SER A 67 3.07 27.64 -1.44
N ASP A 68 2.04 28.08 -2.17
CA ASP A 68 0.66 28.21 -1.70
C ASP A 68 -0.11 26.87 -1.70
N ARG A 69 0.44 25.82 -2.34
CA ARG A 69 -0.12 24.47 -2.37
C ARG A 69 0.49 23.52 -1.33
N ALA A 70 0.86 24.05 -0.17
CA ALA A 70 1.51 23.28 0.89
C ALA A 70 0.63 22.11 1.40
N MET A 71 1.22 20.92 1.51
CA MET A 71 0.58 19.75 2.12
C MET A 71 1.61 18.93 2.91
N TYR A 72 1.25 18.47 4.11
CA TYR A 72 2.15 17.64 4.90
C TYR A 72 2.08 16.16 4.45
N ARG A 73 3.02 15.74 3.59
CA ARG A 73 3.12 14.35 3.08
C ARG A 73 4.59 13.88 2.98
N PRO A 74 5.33 13.84 4.09
CA PRO A 74 6.77 13.59 4.08
C PRO A 74 7.19 12.28 3.41
N LEU A 75 6.46 11.19 3.65
CA LEU A 75 6.80 9.88 3.09
C LEU A 75 6.49 9.78 1.59
N LEU A 76 5.46 10.51 1.14
CA LEU A 76 5.18 10.63 -0.28
C LEU A 76 6.34 11.32 -1.01
N LEU A 77 6.79 12.48 -0.49
CA LEU A 77 7.90 13.24 -1.08
C LEU A 77 9.20 12.44 -1.06
N ALA A 78 9.48 11.74 0.05
CA ALA A 78 10.61 10.82 0.11
C ALA A 78 10.53 9.73 -0.97
N SER A 79 9.34 9.17 -1.23
CA SER A 79 9.16 8.17 -2.30
C SER A 79 9.47 8.73 -3.69
N TYR A 80 9.11 9.99 -3.94
CA TYR A 80 9.38 10.65 -5.22
C TYR A 80 10.86 11.00 -5.37
N ALA A 81 11.51 11.52 -4.31
CA ALA A 81 12.93 11.87 -4.32
C ALA A 81 13.82 10.62 -4.50
N VAL A 82 13.46 9.50 -3.86
CA VAL A 82 14.14 8.21 -4.08
C VAL A 82 13.93 7.73 -5.51
N GLY A 83 12.71 7.80 -6.04
CA GLY A 83 12.42 7.43 -7.43
C GLY A 83 13.20 8.28 -8.43
N TRP A 84 13.34 9.58 -8.15
CA TRP A 84 14.16 10.50 -8.93
C TRP A 84 15.63 10.08 -8.95
N ALA A 85 16.22 9.83 -7.78
CA ALA A 85 17.62 9.47 -7.66
C ALA A 85 17.97 8.14 -8.36
N ILE A 86 17.01 7.21 -8.45
CA ILE A 86 17.19 5.91 -9.12
C ILE A 86 17.02 6.01 -10.64
N SER A 87 15.98 6.71 -11.12
CA SER A 87 15.60 6.67 -12.54
C SER A 87 16.14 7.83 -13.37
N GLY A 88 16.43 8.98 -12.74
CA GLY A 88 16.74 10.22 -13.43
C GLY A 88 15.58 10.72 -14.31
N GLU A 89 15.83 11.83 -15.03
CA GLU A 89 14.80 12.56 -15.79
C GLU A 89 14.09 11.73 -16.86
N ALA A 90 14.87 11.01 -17.68
CA ALA A 90 14.34 10.35 -18.87
C ALA A 90 13.35 9.22 -18.56
N GLN A 91 13.49 8.56 -17.42
CA GLN A 91 12.69 7.37 -17.06
C GLN A 91 11.77 7.62 -15.86
N TRP A 92 11.71 8.86 -15.35
CA TRP A 92 11.03 9.13 -14.08
C TRP A 92 9.53 8.84 -14.15
N ALA A 93 8.82 9.30 -15.19
CA ALA A 93 7.38 9.08 -15.31
C ALA A 93 7.04 7.57 -15.32
N ALA A 94 7.73 6.79 -16.16
CA ALA A 94 7.55 5.35 -16.26
C ALA A 94 7.85 4.63 -14.93
N SER A 95 8.93 5.02 -14.23
CA SER A 95 9.26 4.42 -12.93
C SER A 95 8.24 4.78 -11.85
N LEU A 96 7.67 5.97 -11.91
CA LEU A 96 6.62 6.40 -11.00
C LEU A 96 5.31 5.61 -11.21
N HIS A 97 4.91 5.39 -12.46
CA HIS A 97 3.76 4.53 -12.77
C HIS A 97 4.02 3.08 -12.33
N LEU A 98 5.22 2.53 -12.58
CA LEU A 98 5.58 1.19 -12.12
C LEU A 98 5.39 1.05 -10.60
N VAL A 99 5.89 2.02 -9.82
CA VAL A 99 5.72 2.01 -8.36
C VAL A 99 4.24 2.08 -7.97
N ASN A 100 3.43 2.89 -8.66
CA ASN A 100 1.98 2.95 -8.38
C ASN A 100 1.28 1.63 -8.68
N VAL A 101 1.60 0.97 -9.80
CA VAL A 101 1.07 -0.35 -10.14
C VAL A 101 1.46 -1.38 -9.09
N LEU A 102 2.72 -1.41 -8.65
CA LEU A 102 3.19 -2.31 -7.60
C LEU A 102 2.50 -2.05 -6.26
N LEU A 103 2.27 -0.78 -5.90
CA LEU A 103 1.50 -0.41 -4.71
C LEU A 103 0.05 -0.87 -4.82
N HIS A 104 -0.61 -0.69 -5.97
CA HIS A 104 -1.98 -1.12 -6.20
C HIS A 104 -2.13 -2.64 -6.12
N VAL A 105 -1.16 -3.39 -6.67
CA VAL A 105 -1.08 -4.85 -6.52
C VAL A 105 -0.90 -5.24 -5.05
N ALA A 106 0.00 -4.57 -4.33
CA ALA A 106 0.24 -4.85 -2.92
C ALA A 106 -1.00 -4.57 -2.05
N VAL A 107 -1.72 -3.47 -2.32
CA VAL A 107 -3.01 -3.16 -1.67
C VAL A 107 -4.05 -4.23 -1.99
N SER A 108 -4.18 -4.64 -3.26
CA SER A 108 -5.09 -5.72 -3.68
C SER A 108 -4.78 -7.04 -2.95
N TRP A 109 -3.50 -7.33 -2.74
CA TRP A 109 -3.05 -8.49 -1.96
C TRP A 109 -3.41 -8.37 -0.48
N LEU A 110 -3.23 -7.20 0.14
CA LEU A 110 -3.62 -6.97 1.53
C LEU A 110 -5.15 -7.05 1.72
N VAL A 111 -5.93 -6.59 0.75
CA VAL A 111 -7.40 -6.76 0.73
C VAL A 111 -7.75 -8.25 0.72
N TRP A 112 -7.16 -9.02 -0.19
CA TRP A 112 -7.33 -10.49 -0.20
C TRP A 112 -6.95 -11.10 1.16
N ALA A 113 -5.79 -10.74 1.73
CA ALA A 113 -5.30 -11.31 2.98
C ALA A 113 -6.22 -10.98 4.17
N LEU A 114 -6.75 -9.75 4.24
CA LEU A 114 -7.66 -9.33 5.29
C LEU A 114 -9.01 -10.04 5.18
N VAL A 115 -9.57 -10.17 3.97
CA VAL A 115 -10.82 -10.91 3.77
C VAL A 115 -10.62 -12.40 4.04
N GLN A 116 -9.51 -13.00 3.60
CA GLN A 116 -9.16 -14.39 3.91
C GLN A 116 -9.17 -14.65 5.41
N TYR A 117 -8.56 -13.76 6.20
CA TYR A 117 -8.55 -13.86 7.65
C TYR A 117 -9.98 -13.85 8.24
N GLY A 118 -10.88 -13.04 7.67
CA GLY A 118 -12.29 -12.98 8.11
C GLY A 118 -13.11 -14.22 7.75
N VAL A 119 -12.87 -14.82 6.59
CA VAL A 119 -13.65 -15.97 6.08
C VAL A 119 -13.01 -17.32 6.36
N GLU A 120 -11.84 -17.37 6.99
CA GLU A 120 -11.05 -18.58 7.25
C GLU A 120 -11.87 -19.71 7.87
N ARG A 121 -12.73 -19.40 8.85
CA ARG A 121 -13.59 -20.37 9.53
C ARG A 121 -14.66 -21.00 8.63
N SER A 122 -15.04 -20.33 7.55
CA SER A 122 -16.01 -20.84 6.58
C SER A 122 -15.41 -21.85 5.60
N GLY A 123 -14.07 -21.92 5.50
CA GLY A 123 -13.35 -22.72 4.50
C GLY A 123 -13.51 -22.24 3.06
N ASN A 124 -14.29 -21.17 2.81
CA ASN A 124 -14.58 -20.65 1.48
C ASN A 124 -13.72 -19.42 1.15
N SER A 125 -12.62 -19.65 0.44
CA SER A 125 -11.71 -18.58 0.00
C SER A 125 -12.17 -17.79 -1.22
N THR A 126 -13.27 -18.19 -1.87
CA THR A 126 -13.76 -17.55 -3.09
C THR A 126 -14.04 -16.07 -2.85
N PHE A 127 -14.66 -15.72 -1.71
CA PHE A 127 -14.94 -14.32 -1.37
C PHE A 127 -13.67 -13.47 -1.26
N ALA A 128 -12.59 -14.01 -0.72
CA ALA A 128 -11.36 -13.25 -0.61
C ALA A 128 -10.65 -13.09 -1.96
N VAL A 129 -10.66 -14.13 -2.80
CA VAL A 129 -10.14 -14.04 -4.18
C VAL A 129 -10.92 -12.97 -4.95
N LEU A 130 -12.26 -13.01 -4.86
CA LEU A 130 -13.13 -12.00 -5.47
C LEU A 130 -12.87 -10.60 -4.90
N ALA A 131 -12.58 -10.46 -3.61
CA ALA A 131 -12.26 -9.16 -3.01
C ALA A 131 -10.94 -8.59 -3.53
N GLY A 132 -9.87 -9.39 -3.58
CA GLY A 132 -8.56 -8.95 -4.07
C GLY A 132 -8.55 -8.65 -5.57
N VAL A 133 -9.09 -9.58 -6.39
CA VAL A 133 -9.23 -9.38 -7.84
C VAL A 133 -10.21 -8.24 -8.13
N GLY A 134 -11.32 -8.19 -7.39
CA GLY A 134 -12.30 -7.13 -7.48
C GLY A 134 -11.66 -5.76 -7.23
N PHE A 135 -10.88 -5.61 -6.16
CA PHE A 135 -10.16 -4.36 -5.88
C PHE A 135 -9.17 -4.01 -6.99
N LEU A 136 -8.39 -4.98 -7.48
CA LEU A 136 -7.41 -4.77 -8.55
C LEU A 136 -8.06 -4.23 -9.83
N LEU A 137 -9.22 -4.77 -10.19
CA LEU A 137 -9.95 -4.46 -11.43
C LEU A 137 -10.95 -3.30 -11.28
N HIS A 138 -11.26 -2.87 -10.05
CA HIS A 138 -12.32 -1.90 -9.81
C HIS A 138 -11.95 -0.52 -10.38
N PRO A 139 -12.76 0.08 -11.27
CA PRO A 139 -12.41 1.34 -11.92
C PRO A 139 -12.09 2.49 -10.96
N VAL A 140 -12.83 2.59 -9.83
CA VAL A 140 -12.57 3.59 -8.78
C VAL A 140 -11.21 3.40 -8.12
N ALA A 141 -10.70 2.17 -8.04
CA ALA A 141 -9.40 1.90 -7.44
C ALA A 141 -8.25 2.04 -8.47
N SER A 142 -8.52 1.77 -9.74
CA SER A 142 -7.57 1.89 -10.85
C SER A 142 -6.98 3.29 -11.02
N GLU A 143 -7.72 4.35 -10.65
CA GLU A 143 -7.19 5.72 -10.64
C GLU A 143 -5.86 5.80 -9.88
N THR A 144 -5.74 5.10 -8.75
CA THR A 144 -4.53 5.13 -7.91
C THR A 144 -3.32 4.44 -8.53
N ALA A 145 -3.53 3.58 -9.53
CA ALA A 145 -2.46 2.99 -10.34
C ALA A 145 -2.07 3.90 -11.52
N LEU A 146 -3.04 4.62 -12.08
CA LEU A 146 -2.88 5.42 -13.31
C LEU A 146 -2.43 6.86 -13.03
N TYR A 147 -2.92 7.50 -11.97
CA TYR A 147 -2.60 8.88 -11.62
C TYR A 147 -1.43 8.91 -10.62
N ILE A 148 -0.29 9.51 -10.99
CA ILE A 148 0.93 9.39 -10.19
C ILE A 148 0.74 10.01 -8.79
N SER A 149 0.14 11.20 -8.69
CA SER A 149 -0.12 11.90 -7.42
C SER A 149 -1.10 11.17 -6.49
N ALA A 150 -1.95 10.28 -7.05
CA ALA A 150 -2.78 9.39 -6.26
C ALA A 150 -1.97 8.33 -5.49
N ARG A 151 -0.64 8.24 -5.69
CA ARG A 151 0.28 7.43 -4.86
C ARG A 151 0.09 7.65 -3.37
N SER A 152 -0.24 8.88 -2.96
CA SER A 152 -0.54 9.20 -1.56
C SER A 152 -1.65 8.32 -0.98
N GLU A 153 -2.69 8.04 -1.76
CA GLU A 153 -3.79 7.14 -1.39
C GLU A 153 -3.33 5.68 -1.33
N SER A 154 -2.56 5.23 -2.34
CA SER A 154 -2.06 3.84 -2.38
C SER A 154 -1.14 3.52 -1.21
N MET A 155 -0.17 4.41 -0.93
CA MET A 155 0.76 4.23 0.20
C MET A 155 0.02 4.29 1.54
N SER A 156 -0.89 5.26 1.70
CA SER A 156 -1.69 5.38 2.92
C SER A 156 -2.53 4.11 3.14
N THR A 157 -3.27 3.67 2.12
CA THR A 157 -4.09 2.46 2.17
C THR A 157 -3.26 1.21 2.46
N LEU A 158 -2.08 1.07 1.82
CA LEU A 158 -1.16 -0.03 2.07
C LEU A 158 -0.79 -0.11 3.56
N PHE A 159 -0.34 1.01 4.14
CA PHE A 159 0.05 1.07 5.54
C PHE A 159 -1.13 0.91 6.50
N MET A 160 -2.32 1.41 6.16
CA MET A 160 -3.55 1.20 6.93
C MET A 160 -3.94 -0.28 6.98
N LEU A 161 -4.00 -0.95 5.82
CA LEU A 161 -4.34 -2.38 5.76
C LEU A 161 -3.28 -3.24 6.46
N ALA A 162 -1.99 -2.92 6.28
CA ALA A 162 -0.92 -3.58 6.99
C ALA A 162 -1.03 -3.36 8.52
N SER A 163 -1.42 -2.16 8.97
CA SER A 163 -1.66 -1.86 10.38
C SER A 163 -2.78 -2.72 10.96
N LEU A 164 -3.90 -2.87 10.24
CA LEU A 164 -5.01 -3.75 10.63
C LEU A 164 -4.54 -5.21 10.77
N LEU A 165 -3.78 -5.71 9.80
CA LEU A 165 -3.23 -7.07 9.82
C LEU A 165 -2.20 -7.28 10.94
N ALA A 166 -1.38 -6.29 11.25
CA ALA A 166 -0.45 -6.34 12.38
C ALA A 166 -1.20 -6.33 13.73
N TRP A 167 -2.25 -5.52 13.83
CA TRP A 167 -3.12 -5.46 15.00
C TRP A 167 -3.78 -6.81 15.29
N ARG A 168 -4.29 -7.49 14.26
CA ARG A 168 -4.87 -8.84 14.39
C ARG A 168 -3.87 -9.89 14.86
N ARG A 169 -2.58 -9.68 14.64
CA ARG A 169 -1.50 -10.56 15.10
C ARG A 169 -0.95 -10.19 16.47
N ALA A 170 -1.64 -9.32 17.20
CA ALA A 170 -1.19 -8.76 18.47
C ALA A 170 0.17 -8.01 18.38
N GLN A 171 0.59 -7.60 17.18
CA GLN A 171 1.81 -6.81 16.94
C GLN A 171 1.50 -5.33 17.10
N ARG A 172 1.13 -4.92 18.32
CA ARG A 172 0.68 -3.55 18.61
C ARG A 172 1.70 -2.48 18.22
N PRO A 173 3.02 -2.62 18.53
CA PRO A 173 4.01 -1.64 18.12
C PRO A 173 4.12 -1.52 16.60
N GLY A 174 4.12 -2.66 15.88
CA GLY A 174 4.15 -2.67 14.42
C GLY A 174 2.91 -2.02 13.79
N SER A 175 1.72 -2.28 14.35
CA SER A 175 0.47 -1.64 13.91
C SER A 175 0.51 -0.12 14.11
N LEU A 176 0.99 0.36 15.26
CA LEU A 176 1.13 1.79 15.54
C LEU A 176 2.15 2.45 14.60
N LEU A 177 3.30 1.80 14.37
CA LEU A 177 4.29 2.29 13.41
C LEU A 177 3.68 2.43 12.01
N LEU A 178 3.01 1.38 11.52
CA LEU A 178 2.34 1.40 10.21
C LEU A 178 1.27 2.48 10.13
N PHE A 179 0.51 2.72 11.21
CA PHE A 179 -0.44 3.82 11.27
C PHE A 179 0.25 5.20 11.15
N VAL A 180 1.35 5.42 11.87
CA VAL A 180 2.15 6.66 11.76
C VAL A 180 2.71 6.83 10.35
N LEU A 181 3.17 5.75 9.72
CA LEU A 181 3.61 5.77 8.32
C LEU A 181 2.45 6.12 7.37
N ALA A 182 1.24 5.59 7.61
CA ALA A 182 0.07 5.95 6.82
C ALA A 182 -0.26 7.46 6.90
N LEU A 183 -0.19 8.04 8.11
CA LEU A 183 -0.36 9.48 8.34
C LEU A 183 0.70 10.32 7.61
N GLY A 184 1.95 9.84 7.57
CA GLY A 184 3.04 10.46 6.82
C GLY A 184 2.84 10.45 5.30
N CYS A 185 1.92 9.61 4.79
CA CYS A 185 1.54 9.57 3.37
C CYS A 185 0.33 10.46 3.08
N LYS A 186 -0.69 10.40 3.94
CA LYS A 186 -1.93 11.17 3.81
C LYS A 186 -2.69 11.29 5.12
N SER A 187 -3.23 12.48 5.40
CA SER A 187 -3.98 12.78 6.62
C SER A 187 -5.27 11.98 6.78
N THR A 188 -5.87 11.51 5.68
CA THR A 188 -7.06 10.65 5.68
C THR A 188 -6.84 9.34 6.44
N ALA A 189 -5.58 8.91 6.63
CA ALA A 189 -5.23 7.76 7.47
C ALA A 189 -5.66 7.89 8.93
N ILE A 190 -6.07 9.08 9.39
CA ILE A 190 -6.59 9.31 10.75
C ILE A 190 -7.79 8.41 11.10
N VAL A 191 -8.47 7.82 10.11
CA VAL A 191 -9.55 6.85 10.31
C VAL A 191 -9.06 5.48 10.82
N THR A 192 -7.76 5.19 10.76
CA THR A 192 -7.19 3.87 11.11
C THR A 192 -7.59 3.37 12.51
N PRO A 193 -7.58 4.18 13.60
CA PRO A 193 -8.03 3.71 14.91
C PRO A 193 -9.49 3.26 14.94
N VAL A 194 -10.36 3.91 14.18
CA VAL A 194 -11.78 3.51 14.03
C VAL A 194 -11.87 2.18 13.27
N LEU A 195 -11.06 2.00 12.22
CA LEU A 195 -10.99 0.73 11.50
C LEU A 195 -10.47 -0.41 12.39
N LEU A 196 -9.43 -0.16 13.21
CA LEU A 196 -8.90 -1.14 14.17
C LEU A 196 -9.99 -1.58 15.16
N TRP A 197 -10.74 -0.61 15.69
CA TRP A 197 -11.88 -0.88 16.57
C TRP A 197 -12.97 -1.70 15.86
N GLY A 198 -13.35 -1.34 14.64
CA GLY A 198 -14.36 -2.07 13.87
C GLY A 198 -13.92 -3.50 13.56
N VAL A 199 -12.67 -3.67 13.17
CA VAL A 199 -12.05 -4.98 12.90
C VAL A 199 -12.05 -5.85 14.16
N ASP A 200 -11.86 -5.30 15.37
CA ASP A 200 -11.96 -6.04 16.62
C ASP A 200 -13.38 -6.52 16.96
N ARG A 201 -14.41 -5.88 16.43
CA ARG A 201 -15.81 -6.27 16.62
C ARG A 201 -16.32 -7.24 15.56
N ILE A 202 -15.85 -7.10 14.34
CA ILE A 202 -16.33 -7.87 13.18
C ILE A 202 -15.51 -9.13 12.99
N LEU A 203 -14.18 -9.01 13.04
CA LEU A 203 -13.32 -10.13 12.71
C LEU A 203 -13.12 -11.05 13.91
N PRO A 204 -13.25 -12.37 13.70
CA PRO A 204 -13.09 -13.35 14.76
C PRO A 204 -11.71 -13.26 15.41
N THR A 205 -11.65 -13.20 16.75
CA THR A 205 -10.38 -13.30 17.47
C THR A 205 -9.75 -14.66 17.19
N SER A 206 -8.48 -14.67 16.75
CA SER A 206 -7.72 -15.91 16.66
C SER A 206 -7.52 -16.43 18.10
N SER A 207 -7.92 -17.67 18.37
CA SER A 207 -7.77 -18.33 19.67
C SER A 207 -6.32 -18.70 20.01
N VAL A 208 -5.34 -18.11 19.31
CA VAL A 208 -3.91 -18.36 19.54
C VAL A 208 -3.43 -17.53 20.74
N ARG A 209 -3.97 -17.87 21.91
CA ARG A 209 -3.47 -17.39 23.22
C ARG A 209 -2.52 -18.41 23.88
N GLY A 210 -2.07 -19.43 23.14
CA GLY A 210 -1.44 -20.63 23.72
C GLY A 210 0.00 -20.97 23.31
N GLU A 211 0.58 -20.39 22.26
CA GLU A 211 1.95 -20.74 21.86
C GLU A 211 2.85 -19.51 21.74
N SER A 212 3.65 -19.32 22.79
CA SER A 212 4.81 -18.44 22.83
C SER A 212 5.87 -18.92 21.85
N GLY A 213 5.72 -18.54 20.59
CA GLY A 213 6.73 -18.74 19.57
C GLY A 213 6.58 -17.66 18.52
N LEU A 214 7.60 -16.79 18.42
CA LEU A 214 7.82 -15.95 17.25
C LEU A 214 7.93 -16.89 16.04
N ARG A 215 6.80 -17.23 15.40
CA ARG A 215 6.82 -17.97 14.14
C ARG A 215 7.35 -17.00 13.08
N PRO A 216 8.55 -17.26 12.52
CA PRO A 216 9.11 -16.38 11.51
C PRO A 216 8.17 -16.32 10.31
N TRP A 217 8.14 -15.16 9.70
CA TRP A 217 7.49 -14.91 8.43
C TRP A 217 7.81 -16.01 7.41
N GLY A 218 6.77 -16.68 6.91
CA GLY A 218 6.70 -17.10 5.52
C GLY A 218 5.64 -16.24 4.83
N PRO A 219 5.68 -16.06 3.50
CA PRO A 219 4.75 -15.19 2.74
C PRO A 219 3.26 -15.62 2.78
N PHE A 220 2.89 -16.54 3.68
CA PHE A 220 1.63 -17.29 3.71
C PHE A 220 0.91 -17.21 5.05
N GLY A 221 1.07 -16.11 5.80
CA GLY A 221 0.53 -15.93 7.16
C GLY A 221 -1.00 -15.84 7.31
N VAL A 222 -1.78 -16.56 6.51
CA VAL A 222 -3.18 -16.94 6.84
C VAL A 222 -3.08 -18.12 7.81
N ALA A 223 -4.00 -18.25 8.78
CA ALA A 223 -3.78 -19.15 9.90
C ALA A 223 -3.59 -20.61 9.43
N VAL A 224 -2.66 -21.25 10.13
CA VAL A 224 -2.32 -22.67 10.07
C VAL A 224 -3.22 -23.42 11.05
#